data_AF-A0A814X2S3-F1
#
_entry.id   AF-A0A814X2S3-F1
#
_cell.length_a   1.000
_cell.length_b   1.000
_cell.length_c   1.000
_cell.angle_alpha   90.00
_cell.angle_beta   90.00
_cell.angle_gamma   90.00
#
_symmetry.space_group_name_H-M   'P 1'
#
loop_
_entity.id
_entity.type
_entity.pdbx_description
1 polymer ?
#
loop_
_entity_poly.entity_id
_entity_poly.type
_entity_poly.pdbx_seq_one_letter_code
_entity_poly.pdbx_strand_id
1 'polypeptide(L)'
;MEHIVSSTSSTSAHFGQVVWANLGSSPFWPAVIFTEENQEWNRHKGKSSYAHVFFFGETAERSWIQKTLVLPFIGTVKFSQQRNGWLRKVKQNH
;
A
#
# COMPACT_ATOMS: atom_id res chain seq x y z
N MET A 1 12.52 -28.40 -5.60
CA MET A 1 12.55 -27.53 -4.42
C MET A 1 11.76 -26.28 -4.79
N GLU A 2 10.46 -26.25 -4.53
CA GLU A 2 9.63 -25.08 -4.80
C GLU A 2 8.93 -24.78 -3.48
N HIS A 3 9.47 -23.82 -2.72
CA HIS A 3 8.95 -23.46 -1.42
C HIS A 3 7.63 -22.72 -1.60
N ILE A 4 6.53 -23.38 -1.22
CA ILE A 4 5.24 -22.73 -1.01
C ILE A 4 5.41 -21.74 0.13
N VAL A 5 5.37 -20.44 -0.21
CA VAL A 5 5.41 -19.37 0.79
C VAL A 5 4.08 -19.36 1.54
N SER A 6 4.11 -19.95 2.73
CA SER A 6 3.02 -20.00 3.70
C SER A 6 2.64 -18.61 4.20
N SER A 7 1.33 -18.44 4.39
CA SER A 7 0.67 -17.27 4.94
C SER A 7 1.16 -16.90 6.34
N THR A 8 1.59 -15.66 6.54
CA THR A 8 1.70 -15.04 7.87
C THR A 8 1.00 -13.68 7.89
N SER A 9 0.26 -13.48 8.97
CA SER A 9 -0.81 -12.50 9.20
C SER A 9 -0.31 -11.11 9.64
N SER A 10 0.60 -10.53 8.87
CA SER A 10 0.85 -9.09 8.88
C SER A 10 1.23 -8.69 7.46
N THR A 11 0.27 -8.13 6.70
CA THR A 11 0.52 -7.61 5.35
C THR A 11 1.44 -6.39 5.41
N SER A 12 2.73 -6.60 5.66
CA SER A 12 3.76 -5.64 5.30
C SER A 12 3.80 -5.55 3.78
N ALA A 13 3.80 -4.33 3.25
CA ALA A 13 3.95 -4.08 1.83
C ALA A 13 5.44 -4.26 1.47
N HIS A 14 5.78 -5.20 0.59
CA HIS A 14 7.16 -5.49 0.18
C HIS A 14 7.41 -5.12 -1.29
N PHE A 15 8.68 -5.00 -1.69
CA PHE A 15 9.08 -4.72 -3.07
C PHE A 15 8.42 -5.69 -4.07
N GLY A 16 7.95 -5.16 -5.20
CA GLY A 16 7.26 -5.91 -6.24
C GLY A 16 5.81 -6.28 -5.92
N GLN A 17 5.32 -6.01 -4.71
CA GLN A 17 3.93 -6.29 -4.34
C GLN A 17 2.97 -5.26 -4.95
N VAL A 18 1.85 -5.76 -5.50
CA VAL A 18 0.74 -4.91 -5.93
C VAL A 18 -0.11 -4.50 -4.73
N VAL A 19 -0.46 -3.22 -4.68
CA VAL A 19 -1.26 -2.60 -3.63
C VAL A 19 -2.30 -1.67 -4.24
N TRP A 20 -3.33 -1.34 -3.47
CA TRP A 20 -4.23 -0.22 -3.73
C TRP A 20 -3.70 0.99 -2.98
N ALA A 21 -3.38 2.07 -3.69
CA ALA A 21 -2.83 3.30 -3.12
C ALA A 21 -3.84 4.45 -3.26
N ASN A 22 -4.00 5.26 -2.20
CA ASN A 22 -4.87 6.43 -2.19
C ASN A 22 -4.08 7.73 -1.95
N LEU A 23 -4.08 8.63 -2.94
CA LEU A 23 -3.43 9.95 -2.86
C LEU A 23 -4.33 11.05 -2.24
N GLY A 24 -5.46 10.68 -1.63
CA GLY A 24 -6.37 11.57 -0.93
C GLY A 24 -7.56 12.01 -1.78
N SER A 25 -7.30 12.78 -2.85
CA SER A 25 -8.34 13.32 -3.75
C SER A 25 -8.74 12.39 -4.90
N SER A 26 -7.91 11.39 -5.19
CA SER A 26 -8.13 10.40 -6.26
C SER A 26 -8.75 9.11 -5.72
N PRO A 27 -9.44 8.32 -6.56
CA PRO A 27 -9.83 6.96 -6.17
C PRO A 27 -8.59 6.13 -5.85
N PHE A 28 -8.76 5.08 -5.05
CA PHE A 28 -7.72 4.08 -4.88
C PHE A 28 -7.32 3.51 -6.24
N TRP A 29 -6.03 3.56 -6.53
CA TRP A 29 -5.47 3.12 -7.79
C TRP A 29 -4.48 1.97 -7.54
N PRO A 30 -4.43 0.96 -8.42
CA PRO A 30 -3.47 -0.10 -8.26
C PRO A 30 -2.07 0.45 -8.51
N ALA A 31 -1.11 0.01 -7.69
CA ALA A 31 0.29 0.39 -7.80
C ALA A 31 1.20 -0.75 -7.35
N VAL A 32 2.45 -0.78 -7.82
CA VAL A 32 3.49 -1.70 -7.35
C VAL A 32 4.44 -0.99 -6.40
N ILE A 33 4.79 -1.64 -5.30
CA ILE A 33 5.80 -1.15 -4.36
C ILE A 33 7.19 -1.27 -4.99
N PHE A 34 7.94 -0.18 -4.99
CA PHE A 34 9.29 -0.11 -5.53
C PHE A 34 10.33 0.27 -4.46
N THR A 35 9.96 0.23 -3.18
CA THR A 35 10.89 0.38 -2.06
C THR A 35 11.21 -0.99 -1.47
N GLU A 36 12.50 -1.29 -1.38
CA GLU A 36 13.02 -2.42 -0.60
C GLU A 36 12.82 -2.16 0.90
N GLU A 37 12.67 -3.22 1.71
CA GLU A 37 12.43 -3.12 3.18
C GLU A 37 13.47 -2.24 3.90
N ASN A 38 14.71 -2.18 3.38
CA ASN A 38 15.81 -1.39 3.94
C ASN A 38 15.93 0.04 3.35
N GLN A 39 15.05 0.42 2.41
CA GLN A 39 15.09 1.71 1.70
C GLN A 39 13.92 2.63 2.10
N GLU A 40 13.28 2.35 3.24
CA GLU A 40 12.14 3.10 3.73
C GLU A 40 12.51 4.53 4.11
N TRP A 41 11.83 5.50 3.51
CA TRP A 41 11.96 6.89 3.89
C TRP A 41 11.14 7.16 5.16
N ASN A 42 11.82 7.29 6.29
CA ASN A 42 11.23 7.68 7.57
C ASN A 42 11.41 9.19 7.76
N ARG A 43 10.42 9.98 7.32
CA ARG A 43 10.44 11.43 7.53
C ARG A 43 10.11 11.71 9.01
N HIS A 44 11.15 11.87 9.82
CA HIS A 44 11.15 12.22 11.26
C HIS A 44 10.80 11.10 12.24
N LYS A 45 11.28 11.27 13.49
CA LYS A 45 11.13 10.42 14.69
C LYS A 45 9.66 10.18 15.13
N GLY A 46 8.77 9.83 14.21
CA GLY A 46 7.35 9.68 14.48
C GLY A 46 6.64 8.86 13.41
N LYS A 47 6.55 7.54 13.65
CA LYS A 47 5.59 6.52 13.15
C LYS A 47 5.13 6.53 11.67
N SER A 48 5.60 7.43 10.83
CA SER A 48 5.12 7.66 9.48
C SER A 48 6.16 7.14 8.50
N SER A 49 5.98 5.90 8.09
CA SER A 49 6.78 5.25 7.05
C SER A 49 6.16 5.51 5.67
N TYR A 50 7.02 5.82 4.70
CA TYR A 50 6.64 6.04 3.30
C TYR A 50 7.17 4.90 2.42
N ALA A 51 6.39 4.55 1.41
CA ALA A 51 6.79 3.64 0.35
C ALA A 51 6.77 4.37 -0.99
N HIS A 52 7.75 4.08 -1.84
CA HIS A 52 7.77 4.47 -3.23
C HIS A 52 6.91 3.49 -4.02
N VAL A 53 5.97 4.01 -4.81
CA VAL A 53 5.06 3.21 -5.62
C VAL A 53 5.07 3.67 -7.07
N PHE A 54 4.80 2.72 -7.97
CA PHE A 54 4.53 2.97 -9.38
C PHE A 54 3.08 2.63 -9.68
N PHE A 55 2.32 3.60 -10.16
CA PHE A 55 0.93 3.40 -10.53
C PHE A 55 0.82 2.70 -11.89
N PHE A 56 -0.14 1.79 -12.02
CA PHE A 56 -0.47 1.21 -13.31
C PHE A 56 -1.25 2.23 -14.15
N GLY A 57 -0.87 2.45 -15.40
CA GLY A 57 -1.53 3.43 -16.27
C GLY A 57 -0.72 3.69 -17.53
N GLU A 58 -1.26 4.55 -18.40
CA GLU A 58 -0.59 4.95 -19.65
C GLU A 58 0.64 5.84 -19.36
N THR A 59 0.56 6.67 -18.32
CA THR A 59 1.69 7.41 -17.77
C THR A 59 2.26 6.64 -16.57
N ALA A 60 3.52 6.24 -16.64
CA ALA A 60 4.22 5.62 -15.51
C ALA A 60 4.48 6.65 -14.40
N GLU A 61 3.49 6.88 -13.55
CA GLU A 61 3.59 7.80 -12.42
C GLU A 61 4.25 7.13 -11.21
N ARG A 62 5.28 7.81 -10.68
CA ARG A 62 6.02 7.43 -9.47
C ARG A 62 5.66 8.38 -8.33
N SER A 63 5.40 7.86 -7.14
CA SER A 63 5.14 8.72 -5.98
C SER A 63 5.58 8.09 -4.66
N TRP A 64 5.81 8.95 -3.67
CA TRP A 64 5.96 8.55 -2.27
C TRP A 64 4.61 8.62 -1.58
N ILE A 65 4.16 7.51 -1.01
CA ILE A 65 2.89 7.42 -0.30
C ILE A 65 3.11 6.91 1.13
N GLN A 66 2.35 7.44 2.08
CA GLN A 66 2.36 6.92 3.44
C GLN A 66 1.85 5.48 3.46
N LYS A 67 2.50 4.60 4.21
CA LYS A 67 2.08 3.19 4.32
C LYS A 67 0.67 3.01 4.90
N THR A 68 0.15 4.00 5.62
CA THR A 68 -1.23 4.04 6.11
C THR A 68 -2.27 4.24 5.02
N LEU A 69 -1.86 4.72 3.83
CA LEU A 69 -2.72 4.98 2.67
C LEU A 69 -2.63 3.89 1.61
N VAL A 70 -1.90 2.79 1.88
CA VAL A 70 -1.86 1.62 1.01
C VAL A 70 -2.67 0.47 1.62
N LEU A 71 -3.33 -0.30 0.76
CA LEU A 71 -4.03 -1.52 1.11
C LEU A 71 -3.48 -2.67 0.24
N PRO A 72 -3.32 -3.88 0.78
CA PRO A 72 -2.83 -5.01 0.00
C PRO A 72 -3.79 -5.37 -1.13
N PHE A 73 -3.27 -5.66 -2.32
CA PHE A 73 -4.08 -6.13 -3.43
C PHE A 73 -4.39 -7.62 -3.25
N ILE A 74 -5.59 -7.94 -2.77
CA ILE A 74 -6.08 -9.33 -2.59
C ILE A 74 -7.21 -9.67 -3.57
N GLY A 75 -7.36 -8.88 -4.64
CA GLY A 75 -8.41 -8.99 -5.65
C GLY A 75 -9.46 -7.88 -5.58
N THR A 76 -10.13 -7.63 -6.71
CA THR A 76 -11.11 -6.55 -6.89
C THR A 76 -12.40 -6.77 -6.09
N VAL A 77 -12.84 -8.02 -5.92
CA VAL A 77 -14.05 -8.37 -5.15
C VAL A 77 -13.91 -7.97 -3.68
N LYS A 78 -12.72 -8.18 -3.09
CA LYS A 78 -12.46 -7.88 -1.68
C LYS A 78 -12.09 -6.41 -1.43
N PHE A 79 -11.77 -5.67 -2.49
CA PHE A 79 -11.35 -4.27 -2.40
C PHE A 79 -12.40 -3.39 -1.71
N SER A 80 -13.69 -3.53 -2.03
CA SER A 80 -14.75 -2.73 -1.41
C SER A 80 -14.81 -2.89 0.10
N GLN A 81 -14.61 -4.11 0.60
CA GLN A 81 -14.59 -4.40 2.04
C GLN A 81 -13.35 -3.79 2.71
N GLN A 82 -12.17 -3.94 2.10
CA GLN A 82 -10.92 -3.35 2.59
C GLN A 82 -11.02 -1.82 2.66
N ARG A 83 -11.53 -1.19 1.59
CA ARG A 83 -11.75 0.26 1.51
C ARG A 83 -12.70 0.73 2.61
N ASN A 84 -13.83 0.06 2.81
CA ASN A 84 -14.80 0.44 3.83
C ASN A 84 -14.22 0.30 5.25
N GLY A 85 -13.42 -0.75 5.50
CA GLY A 85 -12.70 -0.91 6.76
C GLY A 85 -11.67 0.19 7.00
N TRP A 86 -10.95 0.59 5.95
CA TRP A 86 -9.99 1.70 6.01
C TRP A 86 -10.67 3.04 6.30
N LEU A 87 -11.76 3.38 5.60
CA LEU A 87 -12.51 4.62 5.81
C LEU A 87 -13.01 4.77 7.25
N ARG A 88 -13.48 3.66 7.86
CA ARG A 88 -13.92 3.64 9.26
C ARG A 88 -12.78 3.99 10.22
N LYS A 89 -11.57 3.47 9.99
CA LYS A 89 -10.39 3.72 10.82
C LYS A 89 -9.91 5.17 10.71
N VAL A 90 -9.93 5.75 9.50
CA VAL A 90 -9.55 7.16 9.30
C VAL A 90 -10.51 8.10 10.04
N LYS A 91 -11.81 7.80 10.03
CA LYS A 91 -12.83 8.64 10.71
C LYS A 91 -12.76 8.57 12.24
N GLN A 92 -12.16 7.53 12.82
CA GLN A 92 -12.02 7.37 14.28
C GLN A 92 -10.79 8.09 14.85
N ASN A 93 -9.84 8.52 14.01
CA ASN A 93 -8.62 9.20 14.43
C ASN A 93 -8.69 10.74 14.28
N HIS A 94 -9.89 11.29 14.15
CA HIS A 94 -10.17 12.73 14.06
C HIS A 94 -11.12 13.18 15.15
#